data_AF-A0A3C0Q346-F1
#
_entry.id   AF-A0A3C0Q346-F1
#
_cell.length_a   1.000
_cell.length_b   1.000
_cell.length_c   1.000
_cell.angle_alpha   90.00
_cell.angle_beta   90.00
_cell.angle_gamma   90.00
#
_symmetry.space_group_name_H-M   'P 1'
#
loop_
_entity.id
_entity.type
_entity.pdbx_description
1 polymer ?
#
loop_
_entity_poly.entity_id
_entity_poly.type
_entity_poly.pdbx_seq_one_letter_code
_entity_poly.pdbx_strand_id
1 'polypeptide(L)'
;MNMQKGSKAFFYLIIMEILSLTILGRAARAEAPFCTQSLTSTPQCYYDDADICRKEAGVIGGNCVVNEAATALPQGYGNYCLVITATTVQCLYLDYNSCNQDALRQNGICMRNYTKPEPLPSYEYQGQDAYQTF
;
A
#
# COMPACT_ATOMS: atom_id res chain seq x y z
N MET A 1 -55.92 -37.03 -25.99
CA MET A 1 -55.29 -35.81 -25.44
C MET A 1 -54.50 -36.20 -24.19
N ASN A 2 -53.17 -36.21 -24.27
CA ASN A 2 -52.28 -36.30 -23.09
C ASN A 2 -50.86 -35.90 -23.52
N MET A 3 -50.57 -34.60 -23.49
CA MET A 3 -49.23 -34.05 -23.67
C MET A 3 -49.00 -33.01 -22.58
N GLN A 4 -48.49 -33.44 -21.43
CA GLN A 4 -48.12 -32.52 -20.33
C GLN A 4 -47.07 -33.15 -19.39
N LYS A 5 -45.90 -33.57 -19.90
CA LYS A 5 -44.80 -34.09 -19.04
C LYS A 5 -43.38 -33.60 -19.40
N GLY A 6 -43.22 -32.73 -20.39
CA GLY A 6 -41.89 -32.28 -20.86
C GLY A 6 -41.34 -30.96 -20.27
N SER A 7 -42.14 -30.19 -19.51
CA SER A 7 -41.82 -28.78 -19.26
C SER A 7 -40.83 -28.51 -18.12
N LYS A 8 -40.59 -29.45 -17.20
CA LYS A 8 -39.77 -29.20 -16.00
C LYS A 8 -38.27 -29.40 -16.27
N ALA A 9 -37.90 -30.36 -17.11
CA ALA A 9 -36.50 -30.65 -17.43
C ALA A 9 -35.82 -29.51 -18.20
N PHE A 10 -36.56 -28.81 -19.05
CA PHE A 10 -36.04 -27.68 -19.83
C PHE A 10 -35.73 -26.45 -18.96
N PHE A 11 -36.51 -26.24 -17.88
CA PHE A 11 -36.25 -25.16 -16.91
C PHE A 11 -34.99 -25.39 -16.08
N TYR A 12 -34.67 -26.64 -15.70
CA TYR A 12 -33.46 -26.95 -14.92
C TYR A 12 -32.17 -26.77 -15.74
N LEU A 13 -32.20 -27.00 -17.05
CA LEU A 13 -31.04 -26.81 -17.92
C LEU A 13 -30.69 -25.33 -18.10
N ILE A 14 -31.69 -24.44 -18.20
CA ILE A 14 -31.48 -22.99 -18.29
C ILE A 14 -30.93 -22.41 -16.98
N ILE A 15 -31.40 -22.90 -15.82
CA ILE A 15 -30.94 -22.41 -14.51
C ILE A 15 -29.47 -22.80 -14.24
N MET A 16 -29.01 -23.94 -14.73
CA MET A 16 -27.60 -24.38 -14.57
C MET A 16 -26.59 -23.58 -15.39
N GLU A 17 -26.95 -23.09 -16.58
CA GLU A 17 -26.06 -22.19 -17.35
C GLU A 17 -25.92 -20.81 -16.70
N ILE A 18 -27.01 -20.26 -16.16
CA ILE A 18 -26.99 -18.94 -15.51
C ILE A 18 -26.19 -18.98 -14.20
N LEU A 19 -26.21 -20.10 -13.48
CA LEU A 19 -25.46 -20.27 -12.23
C LEU A 19 -23.93 -20.35 -12.46
N SER A 20 -23.50 -20.77 -13.65
CA SER A 20 -22.07 -20.88 -13.98
C SER A 20 -21.43 -19.52 -14.32
N LEU A 21 -22.22 -18.55 -14.79
CA LEU A 21 -21.73 -17.21 -15.18
C LEU A 21 -21.52 -16.23 -14.01
N THR A 22 -21.96 -16.55 -12.79
CA THR A 22 -21.88 -15.61 -11.65
C THR A 22 -20.61 -15.73 -10.81
N ILE A 23 -19.75 -16.73 -11.04
CA ILE A 23 -18.58 -17.00 -10.18
C ILE A 23 -17.30 -16.28 -10.67
N LEU A 24 -17.24 -15.79 -11.92
CA LEU A 24 -16.05 -15.14 -12.49
C LEU A 24 -15.89 -13.64 -12.16
N GLY A 25 -16.85 -13.02 -11.47
CA GLY A 25 -16.93 -11.55 -11.36
C GLY A 25 -16.26 -10.90 -10.15
N ARG A 26 -15.67 -11.66 -9.23
CA ARG A 26 -15.02 -11.10 -8.02
C ARG A 26 -13.51 -11.27 -8.10
N ALA A 27 -12.88 -10.68 -9.11
CA ALA A 27 -11.49 -10.27 -8.94
C ALA A 27 -11.51 -9.23 -7.81
N ALA A 28 -11.07 -9.63 -6.61
CA ALA A 28 -10.69 -8.67 -5.60
C ALA A 28 -9.75 -7.68 -6.29
N ARG A 29 -10.14 -6.41 -6.38
CA ARG A 29 -9.20 -5.38 -6.80
C ARG A 29 -8.10 -5.42 -5.74
N ALA A 30 -6.98 -6.06 -6.08
CA ALA A 30 -5.77 -5.94 -5.29
C ALA A 30 -5.52 -4.43 -5.22
N GLU A 31 -5.63 -3.87 -4.03
CA GLU A 31 -5.34 -2.47 -3.85
C GLU A 31 -3.87 -2.25 -4.19
N ALA A 32 -3.59 -1.27 -5.04
CA ALA A 32 -2.24 -1.02 -5.50
C ALA A 32 -1.37 -0.58 -4.30
N PRO A 33 -0.07 -0.93 -4.27
CA PRO A 33 0.84 -0.62 -3.16
C PRO A 33 1.15 0.86 -3.00
N PHE A 34 0.89 1.70 -4.02
CA PHE A 34 1.27 3.11 -3.98
C PHE A 34 0.10 4.04 -4.29
N CYS A 35 0.08 5.18 -3.61
CA CYS A 35 -0.93 6.22 -3.75
C CYS A 35 -0.29 7.58 -4.03
N THR A 36 -0.93 8.39 -4.88
CA THR A 36 -0.65 9.82 -4.93
C THR A 36 -1.44 10.53 -3.83
N GLN A 37 -0.81 11.43 -3.08
CA GLN A 37 -1.42 12.20 -2.01
C GLN A 37 -1.09 13.68 -2.17
N SER A 38 -2.11 14.53 -2.22
CA SER A 38 -1.96 15.99 -2.16
C SER A 38 -2.68 16.55 -0.95
N LEU A 39 -2.38 17.79 -0.56
CA LEU A 39 -3.06 18.46 0.56
C LEU A 39 -4.56 18.69 0.33
N THR A 40 -4.99 18.66 -0.94
CA THR A 40 -6.34 19.03 -1.37
C THR A 40 -7.21 17.84 -1.78
N SER A 41 -6.65 16.63 -1.82
CA SER A 41 -7.33 15.44 -2.33
C SER A 41 -7.11 14.21 -1.45
N THR A 42 -8.05 13.28 -1.50
CA THR A 42 -7.89 11.98 -0.85
C THR A 42 -6.82 11.16 -1.58
N PRO A 43 -6.06 10.30 -0.87
CA PRO A 43 -5.07 9.44 -1.51
C PRO A 43 -5.67 8.59 -2.63
N GLN A 44 -5.02 8.56 -3.80
CA GLN A 44 -5.44 7.79 -4.97
C GLN A 44 -4.49 6.60 -5.18
N CYS A 45 -4.91 5.40 -4.74
CA CYS A 45 -4.07 4.20 -4.68
C CYS A 45 -4.26 3.30 -5.89
N TYR A 46 -3.67 3.70 -7.02
CA TYR A 46 -3.83 3.02 -8.32
C TYR A 46 -2.51 2.55 -8.95
N TYR A 47 -1.39 2.72 -8.24
CA TYR A 47 -0.06 2.54 -8.83
C TYR A 47 0.66 1.33 -8.24
N ASP A 48 1.01 0.39 -9.11
CA ASP A 48 1.87 -0.76 -8.78
C ASP A 48 3.37 -0.41 -8.85
N ASP A 49 3.70 0.72 -9.46
CA ASP A 49 5.06 1.21 -9.67
C ASP A 49 5.27 2.57 -8.99
N ALA A 50 6.32 2.68 -8.17
CA ALA A 50 6.58 3.88 -7.39
C ALA A 50 7.07 5.06 -8.25
N ASP A 51 7.74 4.83 -9.37
CA ASP A 51 8.19 5.91 -10.27
C ASP A 51 7.02 6.53 -11.00
N ILE A 52 6.08 5.71 -11.49
CA ILE A 52 4.84 6.22 -12.09
C ILE A 52 4.08 7.04 -11.06
N CYS A 53 3.92 6.51 -9.85
CA CYS A 53 3.27 7.23 -8.77
C CYS A 53 3.97 8.55 -8.41
N ARG A 54 5.31 8.57 -8.31
CA ARG A 54 6.10 9.81 -8.09
C ARG A 54 5.87 10.83 -9.20
N LYS A 55 5.86 10.38 -10.46
CA LYS A 55 5.65 11.26 -11.61
C LYS A 55 4.26 11.90 -11.56
N GLU A 56 3.22 11.10 -11.36
CA GLU A 56 1.84 11.60 -11.29
C GLU A 56 1.60 12.47 -10.04
N ALA A 57 2.19 12.10 -8.90
CA ALA A 57 2.20 12.96 -7.71
C ALA A 57 2.81 14.33 -8.02
N GLY A 58 3.92 14.38 -8.76
CA GLY A 58 4.55 15.63 -9.19
C GLY A 58 3.64 16.50 -10.06
N VAL A 59 2.83 15.90 -10.94
CA VAL A 59 1.86 16.62 -11.80
C VAL A 59 0.79 17.34 -10.96
N ILE A 60 0.34 16.70 -9.87
CA ILE A 60 -0.70 17.25 -8.99
C ILE A 60 -0.14 18.05 -7.80
N GLY A 61 1.17 18.27 -7.73
CA GLY A 61 1.83 18.96 -6.61
C GLY A 61 1.73 18.19 -5.29
N GLY A 62 1.70 16.86 -5.34
CA GLY A 62 1.60 15.96 -4.20
C GLY A 62 2.85 15.11 -3.99
N ASN A 63 2.70 14.09 -3.15
CA ASN A 63 3.71 13.08 -2.86
C ASN A 63 3.20 11.68 -3.23
N CYS A 64 4.13 10.79 -3.54
CA CYS A 64 3.83 9.37 -3.65
C CYS A 64 4.06 8.70 -2.29
N VAL A 65 3.06 7.96 -1.80
CA VAL A 65 3.07 7.29 -0.49
C VAL A 65 2.69 5.83 -0.62
N VAL A 66 3.05 5.02 0.37
CA VAL A 66 2.65 3.60 0.44
C VAL A 66 1.17 3.51 0.80
N ASN A 67 0.44 2.62 0.13
CA ASN A 67 -0.89 2.20 0.54
C ASN A 67 -0.78 1.21 1.69
N GLU A 68 -0.99 1.71 2.91
CA GLU A 68 -0.90 0.88 4.13
C GLU A 68 -2.02 -0.18 4.20
N ALA A 69 -3.16 0.01 3.52
CA ALA A 69 -4.23 -0.97 3.47
C ALA A 69 -3.88 -2.19 2.58
N ALA A 70 -3.05 -1.96 1.56
CA ALA A 70 -2.56 -3.01 0.66
C ALA A 70 -1.25 -3.66 1.12
N THR A 71 -0.49 -2.98 1.99
CA THR A 71 0.90 -3.34 2.30
C THR A 71 1.04 -3.74 3.76
N ALA A 72 1.15 -5.04 4.01
CA ALA A 72 1.46 -5.56 5.33
C ALA A 72 2.96 -5.39 5.63
N LEU A 73 3.29 -4.66 6.69
CA LEU A 73 4.68 -4.53 7.13
C LEU A 73 5.12 -5.78 7.93
N PRO A 74 6.24 -6.42 7.56
CA PRO A 74 6.79 -7.51 8.36
C PRO A 74 7.34 -6.97 9.70
N GLN A 75 7.41 -7.86 10.69
CA GLN A 75 8.21 -7.61 11.88
C GLN A 75 9.69 -7.51 11.46
N GLY A 76 10.23 -6.31 11.50
CA GLY A 76 11.63 -6.02 11.13
C GLY A 76 12.43 -5.47 12.31
N TYR A 77 13.73 -5.30 12.13
CA TYR A 77 14.59 -4.63 13.12
C TYR A 77 14.67 -3.12 12.89
N GLY A 78 14.46 -2.67 11.65
CA GLY A 78 14.56 -1.27 11.25
C GLY A 78 13.37 -0.40 11.68
N ASN A 79 13.64 0.89 11.85
CA ASN A 79 12.64 1.95 12.04
C ASN A 79 11.98 2.37 10.72
N TYR A 80 12.56 1.98 9.59
CA TYR A 80 12.08 2.29 8.25
C TYR A 80 12.04 1.03 7.38
N CYS A 81 11.08 1.02 6.44
CA CYS A 81 10.84 -0.06 5.50
C CYS A 81 10.96 0.45 4.08
N LEU A 82 11.69 -0.30 3.25
CA LEU A 82 11.67 -0.17 1.80
C LEU A 82 10.50 -1.00 1.26
N VAL A 83 9.57 -0.36 0.55
CA VAL A 83 8.43 -1.00 -0.11
C VAL A 83 8.63 -0.92 -1.62
N ILE A 84 8.84 -2.07 -2.26
CA ILE A 84 9.01 -2.18 -3.71
C ILE A 84 7.69 -2.61 -4.36
N THR A 85 6.97 -3.53 -3.73
CA THR A 85 5.63 -3.97 -4.11
C THR A 85 4.83 -4.30 -2.84
N ALA A 86 3.54 -4.60 -2.98
CA ALA A 86 2.69 -5.01 -1.85
C ALA A 86 3.22 -6.25 -1.10
N THR A 87 3.99 -7.11 -1.77
CA THR A 87 4.55 -8.35 -1.19
C THR A 87 6.06 -8.29 -0.95
N THR A 88 6.75 -7.26 -1.48
CA THR A 88 8.20 -7.10 -1.34
C THR A 88 8.49 -5.89 -0.46
N VAL A 89 8.60 -6.16 0.84
CA VAL A 89 8.83 -5.15 1.88
C VAL A 89 10.04 -5.54 2.73
N GLN A 90 10.96 -4.59 2.94
CA GLN A 90 12.19 -4.79 3.71
C GLN A 90 12.31 -3.77 4.84
N CYS A 91 12.01 -4.19 6.07
CA CYS A 91 12.06 -3.36 7.28
C CYS A 91 13.41 -3.49 8.01
N LEU A 92 14.50 -3.17 7.30
CA LEU A 92 15.88 -3.38 7.75
C LEU A 92 16.61 -2.08 8.11
N TYR A 93 16.03 -0.93 7.75
CA TYR A 93 16.73 0.35 7.79
C TYR A 93 16.53 1.06 9.12
N LEU A 94 17.62 1.49 9.75
CA LEU A 94 17.60 2.26 11.00
C LEU A 94 17.37 3.76 10.76
N ASP A 95 17.74 4.24 9.57
CA ASP A 95 17.74 5.65 9.16
C ASP A 95 16.93 5.84 7.86
N TYR A 96 16.21 6.96 7.79
CA TYR A 96 15.35 7.29 6.65
C TYR A 96 16.17 7.55 5.38
N ASN A 97 17.31 8.23 5.47
CA ASN A 97 18.07 8.62 4.28
C ASN A 97 18.64 7.40 3.56
N SER A 98 19.16 6.44 4.32
CA SER A 98 19.67 5.17 3.81
C SER A 98 18.55 4.39 3.09
N CYS A 99 17.38 4.31 3.73
CA CYS A 99 16.19 3.70 3.15
C CYS A 99 15.70 4.41 1.87
N ASN A 100 15.68 5.75 1.87
CA ASN A 100 15.25 6.54 0.73
C ASN A 100 16.20 6.42 -0.47
N GLN A 101 17.52 6.38 -0.22
CA GLN A 101 18.49 6.14 -1.29
C GLN A 101 18.27 4.79 -1.98
N ASP A 102 18.03 3.73 -1.20
CA ASP A 102 17.76 2.41 -1.78
C ASP A 102 16.37 2.32 -2.41
N ALA A 103 15.38 3.05 -1.88
CA ALA A 103 14.07 3.19 -2.52
C ALA A 103 14.16 3.81 -3.91
N LEU A 104 14.98 4.84 -4.09
CA LEU A 104 15.21 5.45 -5.40
C LEU A 104 15.95 4.50 -6.37
N ARG A 105 16.87 3.66 -5.86
CA ARG A 105 17.60 2.68 -6.69
C ARG A 105 16.74 1.49 -7.11
N GLN A 106 15.78 1.10 -6.28
CA GLN A 106 14.97 -0.11 -6.45
C GLN A 106 13.52 0.19 -6.88
N ASN A 107 13.24 1.42 -7.32
CA ASN A 107 11.91 1.87 -7.73
C ASN A 107 10.85 1.60 -6.64
N GLY A 108 11.21 1.82 -5.37
CA GLY A 108 10.33 1.66 -4.21
C GLY A 108 10.05 2.97 -3.49
N ILE A 109 9.37 2.89 -2.36
CA ILE A 109 9.13 4.00 -1.42
C ILE A 109 9.71 3.64 -0.05
N CYS A 110 10.37 4.59 0.58
CA CYS A 110 10.75 4.48 1.98
C CYS A 110 9.62 4.97 2.88
N MET A 111 9.22 4.16 3.86
CA MET A 111 8.22 4.54 4.87
C MET A 111 8.68 4.22 6.29
N ARG A 112 8.05 4.85 7.28
CA ARG A 112 8.27 4.52 8.70
C ARG A 112 7.70 3.14 9.01
N ASN A 113 8.42 2.34 9.77
CA ASN A 113 7.93 1.07 10.31
C ASN A 113 7.02 1.35 11.52
N TYR A 114 5.71 1.40 11.31
CA TYR A 114 4.75 1.65 12.39
C TYR A 114 4.62 0.49 13.39
N THR A 115 5.23 -0.67 13.11
CA THR A 115 5.34 -1.76 14.10
C THR A 115 6.40 -1.48 15.17
N LYS A 116 7.21 -0.43 15.00
CA LYS A 116 8.15 0.07 16.01
C LYS A 116 7.56 1.21 16.83
N PRO A 117 7.90 1.30 18.12
CA PRO A 117 7.63 2.49 18.92
C PRO A 117 8.13 3.74 18.19
N GLU A 118 7.39 4.82 18.31
CA GLU A 118 7.89 6.12 17.87
C GLU A 118 9.22 6.40 18.57
N PRO A 119 10.31 6.72 17.85
CA PRO A 119 11.51 7.19 18.50
C PRO A 119 11.09 8.33 19.41
N LEU A 120 11.50 8.27 20.68
CA LEU A 120 11.27 9.40 21.57
C LEU A 120 11.81 10.64 20.85
N PRO A 121 11.09 11.78 20.88
CA PRO A 121 11.64 13.01 20.37
C PRO A 121 13.01 13.15 21.00
N SER A 122 14.05 13.34 20.19
CA SER A 122 15.36 13.64 20.74
C SER A 122 15.14 14.88 21.60
N TYR A 123 15.13 14.69 22.92
CA TYR A 123 15.34 15.80 23.82
C TYR A 123 16.78 16.18 23.47
N GLU A 124 16.92 17.13 22.57
CA GLU A 124 18.17 17.79 22.32
C GLU A 124 18.52 18.37 23.68
N TYR A 125 19.43 17.70 24.39
CA TYR A 125 19.99 18.18 25.64
C TYR A 125 20.61 19.51 25.23
N GLN A 126 19.91 20.62 25.45
CA GLN A 126 20.47 21.97 25.39
C GLN A 126 21.48 22.06 26.54
N GLY A 127 22.63 21.42 26.36
CA GLY A 127 23.83 21.50 27.19
C GLY A 127 24.68 22.71 26.82
N GLN A 128 24.03 23.81 26.50
CA GLN A 128 24.58 25.16 26.44
C GLN A 128 23.69 25.90 27.43
N ASP A 129 24.06 26.03 28.71
CA ASP A 129 24.52 27.32 29.25
C ASP A 129 25.08 27.22 30.69
N ALA A 130 25.53 26.04 31.17
CA ALA A 130 25.94 25.88 32.58
C ALA A 130 27.43 26.15 32.90
N TYR A 131 28.23 26.64 31.95
CA TYR A 131 29.65 26.97 32.18
C TYR A 131 30.01 28.41 31.78
N GLN A 132 29.20 29.40 32.18
CA GLN A 132 29.66 30.79 32.26
C GLN A 132 29.82 31.22 33.72
N THR A 133 31.09 31.30 34.11
CA THR A 133 31.71 32.27 35.04
C THR A 133 31.20 32.38 36.48
N PHE A 134 32.05 31.96 37.42
CA PHE A 134 32.37 32.76 38.61
C PHE A 134 33.89 32.96 38.67
#